data_AF-A0A3F2RTZ1-F1
#
_entry.id   AF-A0A3F2RTZ1-F1
#
_cell.length_a   1.000
_cell.length_b   1.000
_cell.length_c   1.000
_cell.angle_alpha   90.00
_cell.angle_beta   90.00
_cell.angle_gamma   90.00
#
_symmetry.space_group_name_H-M   'P 1'
#
loop_
_entity.id
_entity.type
_entity.pdbx_description
1 polymer ?
#
loop_
_entity_poly.entity_id
_entity_poly.type
_entity_poly.pdbx_seq_one_letter_code
_entity_poly.pdbx_strand_id
1 'polypeptide(L)'
;MVTLIDGQAERARYEKRCFAGYLHTVGTAVHYDDVEQIDAKIRFYEDELNALEENLKLMESEREVISQQQEALTEEEKTLIQEEAALWDVFNNLQLQETTFQEIRDAGTAQIDAMERKVASAKHLNILTDMFIIGYDGAFGTINQFRMGQSASFAVEWNEINAAFGECALLLQTLGNMVGVEFSDFKIVPLGSFSKMIRTSNLRMEYCLHGSDQQNFAESHFNLGLGAWITCLATLLLPDLRAVLVA
;
A
#
# COMPACT_ATOMS: atom_id res chain seq x y z
N MET A 1 112.84 3.19 50.47
CA MET A 1 111.36 3.31 50.51
C MET A 1 110.94 4.74 50.84
N VAL A 2 111.49 5.36 51.90
CA VAL A 2 111.21 6.77 52.29
C VAL A 2 111.53 7.78 51.17
N THR A 3 112.65 7.63 50.47
CA THR A 3 113.05 8.53 49.37
C THR A 3 112.15 8.47 48.13
N LEU A 4 111.49 7.33 47.88
CA LEU A 4 110.55 7.17 46.77
C LEU A 4 109.21 7.86 47.07
N ILE A 5 108.78 7.77 48.33
CA ILE A 5 107.57 8.42 48.85
C ILE A 5 107.75 9.95 48.86
N ASP A 6 108.93 10.45 49.27
CA ASP A 6 109.25 11.88 49.21
C ASP A 6 109.25 12.41 47.77
N GLY A 7 109.76 11.63 46.81
CA GLY A 7 109.73 11.99 45.38
C GLY A 7 108.31 12.06 44.78
N GLN A 8 107.41 11.15 45.19
CA GLN A 8 106.00 11.20 44.79
C GLN A 8 105.25 12.35 45.48
N ALA A 9 105.55 12.61 46.76
CA ALA A 9 104.98 13.73 47.49
C ALA A 9 105.39 15.08 46.87
N GLU A 10 106.64 15.24 46.42
CA GLU A 10 107.06 16.46 45.74
C GLU A 10 106.44 16.62 44.34
N ARG A 11 106.18 15.54 43.59
CA ARG A 11 105.40 15.64 42.33
C ARG A 11 103.97 16.07 42.58
N ALA A 12 103.29 15.48 43.56
CA ALA A 12 101.93 15.88 43.92
C ALA A 12 101.87 17.34 44.41
N ARG A 13 102.90 17.79 45.16
CA ARG A 13 103.03 19.20 45.56
C ARG A 13 103.33 20.12 44.38
N TYR A 14 104.11 19.66 43.40
CA TYR A 14 104.39 20.40 42.18
C TYR A 14 103.14 20.52 41.30
N GLU A 15 102.41 19.43 41.07
CA GLU A 15 101.14 19.41 40.34
C GLU A 15 100.10 20.29 41.04
N LYS A 16 99.98 20.19 42.37
CA LYS A 16 99.12 21.09 43.16
C LYS A 16 99.54 22.55 43.02
N ARG A 17 100.84 22.86 42.98
CA ARG A 17 101.36 24.22 42.76
C ARG A 17 101.07 24.72 41.34
N CYS A 18 101.22 23.87 40.32
CA CYS A 18 100.89 24.20 38.94
C CYS A 18 99.39 24.42 38.75
N PHE A 19 98.55 23.56 39.34
CA PHE A 19 97.10 23.69 39.29
C PHE A 19 96.60 24.88 40.10
N ALA A 20 97.18 25.15 41.28
CA ALA A 20 96.90 26.36 42.05
C ALA A 20 97.38 27.62 41.31
N GLY A 21 98.51 27.57 40.62
CA GLY A 21 99.01 28.66 39.77
C GLY A 21 98.10 28.90 38.57
N TYR A 22 97.60 27.84 37.93
CA TYR A 22 96.61 27.92 36.85
C TYR A 22 95.27 28.45 37.34
N LEU A 23 94.75 27.95 38.47
CA LEU A 23 93.53 28.46 39.10
C LEU A 23 93.68 29.90 39.56
N HIS A 24 94.87 30.31 40.01
CA HIS A 24 95.11 31.70 40.38
C HIS A 24 95.23 32.59 39.14
N THR A 25 95.84 32.13 38.05
CA THR A 25 95.92 32.91 36.80
C THR A 25 94.58 33.00 36.09
N VAL A 26 93.82 31.90 36.02
CA VAL A 26 92.43 31.86 35.54
C VAL A 26 91.51 32.62 36.49
N GLY A 27 91.68 32.46 37.81
CA GLY A 27 90.89 33.14 38.84
C GLY A 27 91.15 34.64 38.97
N THR A 28 92.37 35.12 38.65
CA THR A 28 92.65 36.56 38.49
C THR A 28 92.21 37.09 37.12
N ALA A 29 92.00 36.21 36.14
CA ALA A 29 91.40 36.55 34.85
C ALA A 29 89.86 36.52 34.88
N VAL A 30 89.26 36.03 35.98
CA VAL A 30 87.85 36.27 36.28
C VAL A 30 87.75 37.71 36.78
N HIS A 31 87.26 38.59 35.91
CA HIS A 31 86.94 39.95 36.33
C HIS A 31 85.82 39.90 37.37
N TYR A 32 85.82 40.80 38.35
CA TYR A 32 84.71 40.93 39.31
C TYR A 32 83.36 41.13 38.57
N ASP A 33 83.42 41.77 37.39
CA ASP A 33 82.33 41.90 36.43
C ASP A 33 81.80 40.56 35.89
N ASP A 34 82.61 39.50 35.80
CA ASP A 34 82.19 38.17 35.33
C ASP A 34 81.44 37.40 36.43
N VAL A 35 81.83 37.55 37.69
CA VAL A 35 81.13 36.93 38.84
C VAL A 35 79.76 37.57 39.04
N GLU A 36 79.66 38.91 38.99
CA GLU A 36 78.38 39.61 39.08
C GLU A 36 77.46 39.27 37.89
N GLN A 37 78.01 39.09 36.68
CA GLN A 37 77.24 38.63 35.51
C GLN A 37 76.73 37.19 35.66
N ILE A 38 77.50 36.30 36.28
CA ILE A 38 77.08 34.92 36.54
C ILE A 38 75.98 34.88 37.62
N ASP A 39 76.14 35.63 38.71
CA ASP A 39 75.12 35.71 39.77
C ASP A 39 73.81 36.35 39.26
N ALA A 40 73.90 37.36 38.38
CA ALA A 40 72.74 37.92 37.71
C ALA A 40 72.02 36.91 36.80
N LYS A 41 72.78 36.05 36.09
CA LYS A 41 72.21 34.95 35.28
C LYS A 41 71.58 33.86 36.14
N ILE A 42 72.19 33.50 37.28
CA ILE A 42 71.63 32.52 38.21
C ILE A 42 70.27 33.02 38.71
N ARG A 43 70.19 34.27 39.18
CA ARG A 43 68.92 34.86 39.62
C ARG A 43 67.87 34.90 38.52
N PHE A 44 68.27 35.28 37.30
CA PHE A 44 67.37 35.26 36.14
C PHE A 44 66.80 33.86 35.87
N TYR A 45 67.64 32.83 35.90
CA TYR A 45 67.20 31.46 35.68
C TYR A 45 66.38 30.91 36.85
N GLU A 46 66.66 31.30 38.09
CA GLU A 46 65.84 30.94 39.26
C GLU A 46 64.43 31.56 39.16
N ASP A 47 64.33 32.82 38.76
CA ASP A 47 63.04 33.48 38.53
C ASP A 47 62.26 32.83 37.36
N GLU A 48 62.96 32.50 36.27
CA GLU A 48 62.36 31.80 35.12
C GLU A 48 61.87 30.39 35.49
N LEU A 49 62.65 29.65 36.30
CA LEU A 49 62.30 28.31 36.77
C LEU A 49 61.07 28.35 37.68
N ASN A 50 60.99 29.31 38.61
CA ASN A 50 59.81 29.51 39.45
C ASN A 50 58.56 29.83 38.62
N ALA A 51 58.67 30.71 37.62
CA ALA A 51 57.56 31.03 36.73
C ALA A 51 57.12 29.81 35.89
N LEU A 52 58.06 28.95 35.47
CA LEU A 52 57.74 27.70 34.79
C LEU A 52 57.02 26.72 35.73
N GLU A 53 57.46 26.57 36.97
CA GLU A 53 56.84 25.70 37.95
C GLU A 53 55.40 26.10 38.28
N GLU A 54 55.12 27.41 38.39
CA GLU A 54 53.76 27.91 38.58
C GLU A 54 52.85 27.60 37.38
N ASN A 55 53.35 27.83 36.16
CA ASN A 55 52.61 27.47 34.95
C ASN A 55 52.33 25.96 34.87
N LEU A 56 53.31 25.13 35.24
CA LEU A 56 53.16 23.67 35.22
C LEU A 56 52.06 23.23 36.19
N LYS A 57 52.05 23.76 37.42
CA LYS A 57 50.99 23.48 38.41
C LYS A 57 49.61 23.89 37.91
N LEU A 58 49.53 25.05 37.23
CA LEU A 58 48.27 25.55 36.67
C LEU A 58 47.77 24.60 35.56
N MET A 59 48.64 24.22 34.63
CA MET A 59 48.32 23.24 33.58
C MET A 59 47.92 21.87 34.14
N GLU A 60 48.55 21.39 35.21
CA GLU A 60 48.16 20.13 35.86
C GLU A 60 46.74 20.23 36.44
N SER A 61 46.41 21.33 37.11
CA SER A 61 45.07 21.56 37.65
C SER A 61 44.00 21.65 36.55
N GLU A 62 44.30 22.32 35.44
CA GLU A 62 43.40 22.38 34.28
C GLU A 62 43.21 21.00 33.66
N ARG A 63 44.28 20.19 33.57
CA ARG A 63 44.21 18.84 33.03
C ARG A 63 43.34 17.93 33.89
N GLU A 64 43.39 18.05 35.22
CA GLU A 64 42.52 17.30 36.12
C GLU A 64 41.05 17.67 35.92
N VAL A 65 40.73 18.97 35.79
CA VAL A 65 39.35 19.43 35.53
C VAL A 65 38.85 18.89 34.19
N ILE A 66 39.67 18.96 33.14
CA ILE A 66 39.31 18.43 31.81
C ILE A 66 39.10 16.91 31.88
N SER A 67 39.94 16.18 32.61
CA SER A 67 39.78 14.73 32.78
C SER A 67 38.45 14.36 33.44
N GLN A 68 38.06 15.10 34.49
CA GLN A 68 36.78 14.88 35.18
C GLN A 68 35.59 15.20 34.26
N GLN A 69 35.67 16.28 33.48
CA GLN A 69 34.64 16.62 32.50
C GLN A 69 34.51 15.54 31.42
N GLN A 70 35.64 15.01 30.95
CA GLN A 70 35.65 13.95 29.95
C GLN A 70 35.03 12.66 30.50
N GLU A 71 35.33 12.28 31.74
CA GLU A 71 34.70 11.13 32.39
C GLU A 71 33.18 11.31 32.50
N ALA A 72 32.72 12.49 32.95
CA ALA A 72 31.28 12.79 33.03
C ALA A 72 30.59 12.68 31.66
N LEU A 73 31.19 13.25 30.60
CA LEU A 73 30.65 13.15 29.25
C LEU A 73 30.62 11.70 28.73
N THR A 74 31.62 10.88 29.07
CA THR A 74 31.60 9.46 28.66
C THR A 74 30.54 8.64 29.38
N GLU A 75 30.15 9.04 30.60
CA GLU A 75 29.05 8.41 31.32
C GLU A 75 27.71 8.75 30.64
N GLU A 76 27.51 10.04 30.31
CA GLU A 76 26.33 10.51 29.58
C GLU A 76 26.22 9.90 28.16
N GLU A 77 27.34 9.73 27.47
CA GLU A 77 27.36 9.07 26.16
C GLU A 77 26.85 7.62 26.26
N LYS A 78 27.28 6.88 27.29
CA LYS A 78 26.82 5.50 27.52
C LYS A 78 25.33 5.43 27.81
N THR A 79 24.79 6.37 28.58
CA THR A 79 23.35 6.40 28.88
C THR A 79 22.56 6.72 27.61
N LEU A 80 23.01 7.69 26.82
CA LEU A 80 22.37 8.04 25.54
C LEU A 80 22.37 6.87 24.55
N ILE A 81 23.46 6.10 24.45
CA ILE A 81 23.52 4.91 23.58
C ILE A 81 22.47 3.87 23.98
N GLN A 82 22.23 3.68 25.28
CA GLN A 82 21.22 2.74 25.77
C GLN A 82 19.80 3.22 25.45
N GLU A 83 19.54 4.52 25.63
CA GLU A 83 18.26 5.13 25.26
C GLU A 83 17.99 5.05 23.76
N GLU A 84 19.01 5.32 22.93
CA GLU A 84 18.90 5.22 21.48
C GLU A 84 18.58 3.79 21.04
N ALA A 85 19.26 2.78 21.61
CA ALA A 85 18.98 1.38 21.33
C ALA A 85 17.52 1.01 21.67
N ALA A 86 17.01 1.47 22.81
CA ALA A 86 15.62 1.25 23.20
C ALA A 86 14.63 1.93 22.24
N LEU A 87 14.95 3.14 21.75
CA LEU A 87 14.14 3.84 20.75
C LEU A 87 14.13 3.09 19.42
N TRP A 88 15.27 2.57 18.98
CA TRP A 88 15.37 1.76 17.77
C TRP A 88 14.52 0.49 17.84
N ASP A 89 14.49 -0.17 19.00
CA ASP A 89 13.62 -1.34 19.21
C ASP A 89 12.14 -0.98 19.08
N VAL A 90 11.71 0.15 19.65
CA VAL A 90 10.32 0.64 19.52
C VAL A 90 10.01 0.98 18.07
N PHE A 91 10.92 1.67 17.37
CA PHE A 91 10.75 2.03 15.97
C PHE A 91 10.59 0.80 15.07
N ASN A 92 11.46 -0.21 15.25
CA ASN A 92 11.39 -1.46 14.51
C ASN A 92 10.05 -2.19 14.72
N ASN A 93 9.56 -2.21 15.97
CA ASN A 93 8.26 -2.79 16.28
C ASN A 93 7.10 -2.05 15.61
N LEU A 94 7.12 -0.71 15.63
CA LEU A 94 6.11 0.11 14.96
C LEU A 94 6.12 -0.09 13.45
N GLN A 95 7.32 -0.14 12.84
CA GLN A 95 7.47 -0.38 11.42
C GLN A 95 6.94 -1.78 11.03
N LEU A 96 7.22 -2.80 11.85
CA LEU A 96 6.66 -4.13 11.65
C LEU A 96 5.13 -4.09 11.71
N GLN A 97 4.54 -3.44 12.71
CA GLN A 97 3.08 -3.30 12.80
C GLN A 97 2.50 -2.59 11.57
N GLU A 98 3.10 -1.49 11.12
CA GLU A 98 2.67 -0.77 9.93
C GLU A 98 2.66 -1.68 8.70
N THR A 99 3.73 -2.46 8.48
CA THR A 99 3.78 -3.42 7.36
C THR A 99 2.68 -4.46 7.45
N THR A 100 2.38 -5.01 8.62
CA THR A 100 1.27 -5.97 8.77
C THR A 100 -0.10 -5.36 8.46
N PHE A 101 -0.34 -4.12 8.87
CA PHE A 101 -1.60 -3.43 8.55
C PHE A 101 -1.71 -3.12 7.06
N GLN A 102 -0.59 -2.75 6.42
CA GLN A 102 -0.53 -2.53 4.99
C GLN A 102 -0.85 -3.81 4.22
N GLU A 103 -0.26 -4.95 4.60
CA GLU A 103 -0.54 -6.26 4.00
C GLU A 103 -2.02 -6.66 4.14
N ILE A 104 -2.60 -6.47 5.33
CA ILE A 104 -4.03 -6.76 5.57
C ILE A 104 -4.91 -5.88 4.68
N ARG A 105 -4.59 -4.59 4.57
CA ARG A 105 -5.34 -3.65 3.72
C ARG A 105 -5.25 -4.08 2.25
N ASP A 106 -4.05 -4.38 1.78
CA ASP A 106 -3.81 -4.74 0.37
C ASP A 106 -4.44 -6.10 0.01
N ALA A 107 -4.48 -7.05 0.95
CA ALA A 107 -5.24 -8.28 0.79
C ALA A 107 -6.76 -8.02 0.71
N GLY A 108 -7.28 -7.12 1.54
CA GLY A 108 -8.68 -6.71 1.53
C GLY A 108 -9.09 -6.03 0.22
N THR A 109 -8.28 -5.11 -0.29
CA THR A 109 -8.55 -4.43 -1.57
C THR A 109 -8.51 -5.42 -2.74
N ALA A 110 -7.52 -6.31 -2.78
CA ALA A 110 -7.44 -7.36 -3.80
C ALA A 110 -8.67 -8.28 -3.80
N GLN A 111 -9.23 -8.58 -2.62
CA GLN A 111 -10.46 -9.36 -2.49
C GLN A 111 -11.68 -8.61 -3.02
N ILE A 112 -11.80 -7.31 -2.72
CA ILE A 112 -12.87 -6.45 -3.26
C ILE A 112 -12.80 -6.44 -4.78
N ASP A 113 -11.63 -6.16 -5.37
CA ASP A 113 -11.45 -6.13 -6.82
C ASP A 113 -11.81 -7.48 -7.49
N ALA A 114 -11.51 -8.59 -6.83
CA ALA A 114 -11.87 -9.91 -7.33
C ALA A 114 -13.40 -10.14 -7.28
N MET A 115 -14.07 -9.67 -6.23
CA MET A 115 -15.53 -9.74 -6.12
C MET A 115 -16.23 -8.84 -7.13
N GLU A 116 -15.74 -7.60 -7.32
CA GLU A 116 -16.28 -6.68 -8.32
C GLU A 116 -16.18 -7.25 -9.73
N ARG A 117 -15.05 -7.87 -10.09
CA ARG A 117 -14.89 -8.59 -11.37
C ARG A 117 -15.91 -9.72 -11.54
N LYS A 118 -16.16 -10.49 -10.48
CA LYS A 118 -17.19 -11.54 -10.50
C LYS A 118 -18.59 -10.96 -10.67
N VAL A 119 -18.92 -9.87 -9.99
CA VAL A 119 -20.20 -9.17 -10.14
C VAL A 119 -20.36 -8.59 -11.55
N ALA A 120 -19.32 -7.97 -12.10
CA ALA A 120 -19.33 -7.45 -13.46
C ALA A 120 -19.56 -8.58 -14.47
N SER A 121 -18.86 -9.71 -14.32
CA SER A 121 -19.09 -10.90 -15.15
C SER A 121 -20.50 -11.45 -14.97
N ALA A 122 -21.05 -11.49 -13.75
CA ALA A 122 -22.42 -11.93 -13.49
C ALA A 122 -23.47 -10.99 -14.12
N LYS A 123 -23.20 -9.69 -14.17
CA LYS A 123 -24.04 -8.71 -14.88
C LYS A 123 -24.01 -8.92 -16.39
N HIS A 124 -22.84 -9.23 -16.96
CA HIS A 124 -22.71 -9.65 -18.36
C HIS A 124 -23.34 -11.03 -18.61
N LEU A 125 -23.54 -11.84 -17.57
CA LEU A 125 -24.30 -13.09 -17.61
C LEU A 125 -25.80 -12.89 -17.39
N ASN A 126 -26.35 -11.68 -17.54
CA ASN A 126 -27.78 -11.54 -17.80
C ASN A 126 -28.06 -11.96 -19.26
N ILE A 127 -27.81 -13.25 -19.54
CA ILE A 127 -27.90 -13.90 -20.86
C ILE A 127 -29.26 -13.59 -21.52
N LEU A 128 -30.31 -13.38 -20.72
CA LEU A 128 -31.63 -12.99 -21.23
C LEU A 128 -31.65 -11.62 -21.91
N THR A 129 -30.91 -10.63 -21.39
CA THR A 129 -30.79 -9.32 -22.02
C THR A 129 -30.03 -9.39 -23.34
N ASP A 130 -29.03 -10.27 -23.43
CA ASP A 130 -28.27 -10.48 -24.67
C ASP A 130 -29.04 -11.34 -25.69
N MET A 131 -29.87 -12.29 -25.23
CA MET A 131 -30.69 -13.16 -26.09
C MET A 131 -31.95 -12.48 -26.62
N PHE A 132 -32.55 -11.55 -25.86
CA PHE A 132 -33.79 -10.86 -26.22
C PHE A 132 -33.64 -9.35 -26.08
N ILE A 133 -33.15 -8.71 -27.14
CA ILE A 133 -32.93 -7.27 -27.20
C ILE A 133 -34.27 -6.58 -27.48
N ILE A 134 -34.88 -5.99 -26.44
CA ILE A 134 -36.12 -5.21 -26.56
C ILE A 134 -35.76 -3.73 -26.73
N GLY A 135 -36.26 -3.12 -27.80
CA GLY A 135 -36.01 -1.72 -28.13
C GLY A 135 -37.20 -1.06 -28.82
N TYR A 136 -36.91 0.00 -29.56
CA TYR A 136 -37.91 0.70 -30.37
C TYR A 136 -37.29 1.15 -31.69
N ASP A 137 -38.10 1.15 -32.75
CA ASP A 137 -37.78 1.73 -34.05
C ASP A 137 -38.90 2.68 -34.46
N GLY A 138 -38.66 3.99 -34.26
CA GLY A 138 -39.66 5.03 -34.49
C GLY A 138 -40.90 4.87 -33.61
N ALA A 139 -42.01 4.46 -34.23
CA ALA A 139 -43.31 4.24 -33.57
C ALA A 139 -43.57 2.77 -33.18
N PHE A 140 -42.67 1.85 -33.52
CA PHE A 140 -42.84 0.42 -33.28
C PHE A 140 -41.92 -0.06 -32.15
N GLY A 141 -42.42 -0.97 -31.31
CA GLY A 141 -41.58 -1.74 -30.40
C GLY A 141 -40.83 -2.83 -31.18
N THR A 142 -39.58 -3.10 -30.82
CA THR A 142 -38.76 -4.14 -31.45
C THR A 142 -38.30 -5.19 -30.46
N ILE A 143 -38.22 -6.44 -30.91
CA ILE A 143 -37.51 -7.52 -30.20
C ILE A 143 -36.54 -8.19 -31.17
N ASN A 144 -35.26 -8.31 -30.80
CA ASN A 144 -34.22 -8.88 -31.66
C ASN A 144 -34.22 -8.29 -33.10
N GLN A 145 -34.46 -6.98 -33.20
CA GLN A 145 -34.61 -6.21 -34.44
C GLN A 145 -35.88 -6.46 -35.28
N PHE A 146 -36.81 -7.29 -34.81
CA PHE A 146 -38.12 -7.46 -35.46
C PHE A 146 -39.13 -6.44 -34.94
N ARG A 147 -39.79 -5.70 -35.85
CA ARG A 147 -40.78 -4.67 -35.49
C ARG A 147 -42.15 -5.28 -35.26
N MET A 148 -42.81 -4.85 -34.19
CA MET A 148 -44.17 -5.23 -33.86
C MET A 148 -45.15 -4.13 -34.19
N GLY A 149 -46.13 -4.43 -35.03
CA GLY A 149 -47.30 -3.60 -35.28
C GLY A 149 -47.45 -3.16 -36.72
N GLN A 150 -48.56 -2.48 -37.00
CA GLN A 150 -48.85 -1.86 -38.28
C GLN A 150 -49.23 -0.40 -38.03
N SER A 151 -48.66 0.51 -38.80
CA SER A 151 -49.01 1.94 -38.77
C SER A 151 -49.65 2.35 -40.09
N ALA A 152 -50.46 3.40 -40.08
CA ALA A 152 -51.05 3.98 -41.29
C ALA A 152 -50.00 4.44 -42.32
N SER A 153 -48.78 4.78 -41.86
CA SER A 153 -47.67 5.22 -42.71
C SER A 153 -46.78 4.08 -43.21
N PHE A 154 -46.70 2.97 -42.47
CA PHE A 154 -45.83 1.84 -42.80
C PHE A 154 -46.43 0.56 -42.23
N ALA A 155 -46.76 -0.37 -43.12
CA ALA A 155 -47.23 -1.70 -42.76
C ALA A 155 -46.03 -2.66 -42.72
N VAL A 156 -45.73 -3.19 -41.53
CA VAL A 156 -44.73 -4.24 -41.36
C VAL A 156 -45.30 -5.55 -41.90
N GLU A 157 -44.48 -6.34 -42.59
CA GLU A 157 -44.87 -7.64 -43.12
C GLU A 157 -45.25 -8.60 -41.99
N TRP A 158 -46.31 -9.39 -42.16
CA TRP A 158 -46.72 -10.38 -41.17
C TRP A 158 -45.62 -11.37 -40.80
N ASN A 159 -44.73 -11.72 -41.73
CA ASN A 159 -43.60 -12.61 -41.42
C ASN A 159 -42.68 -12.01 -40.34
N GLU A 160 -42.43 -10.71 -40.38
CA GLU A 160 -41.65 -9.99 -39.38
C GLU A 160 -42.41 -9.90 -38.05
N ILE A 161 -43.69 -9.53 -38.08
CA ILE A 161 -44.56 -9.48 -36.88
C ILE A 161 -44.64 -10.85 -36.19
N ASN A 162 -44.84 -11.91 -36.98
CA ASN A 162 -44.94 -13.28 -36.51
C ASN A 162 -43.61 -13.77 -35.90
N ALA A 163 -42.47 -13.43 -36.52
CA ALA A 163 -41.15 -13.70 -35.95
C ALA A 163 -40.99 -12.99 -34.59
N ALA A 164 -41.38 -11.72 -34.51
CA ALA A 164 -41.33 -10.94 -33.28
C ALA A 164 -42.17 -11.59 -32.14
N PHE A 165 -43.40 -12.03 -32.44
CA PHE A 165 -44.23 -12.74 -31.46
C PHE A 165 -43.69 -14.14 -31.11
N GLY A 166 -42.97 -14.78 -32.04
CA GLY A 166 -42.23 -16.00 -31.78
C GLY A 166 -41.12 -15.82 -30.75
N GLU A 167 -40.33 -14.76 -30.90
CA GLU A 167 -39.31 -14.36 -29.93
C GLU A 167 -39.95 -14.00 -28.56
N CYS A 168 -41.09 -13.30 -28.55
CA CYS A 168 -41.83 -13.03 -27.31
C CYS A 168 -42.36 -14.29 -26.62
N ALA A 169 -42.80 -15.29 -27.38
CA ALA A 169 -43.24 -16.57 -26.82
C ALA A 169 -42.05 -17.33 -26.20
N LEU A 170 -40.89 -17.31 -26.87
CA LEU A 170 -39.67 -17.92 -26.35
C LEU A 170 -39.15 -17.19 -25.11
N LEU A 171 -39.18 -15.85 -25.09
CA LEU A 171 -38.82 -15.03 -23.94
C LEU A 171 -39.72 -15.35 -22.73
N LEU A 172 -41.04 -15.39 -22.92
CA LEU A 172 -41.96 -15.67 -21.81
C LEU A 172 -41.80 -17.10 -21.28
N GLN A 173 -41.55 -18.08 -22.15
CA GLN A 173 -41.26 -19.45 -21.72
C GLN A 173 -39.94 -19.56 -20.96
N THR A 174 -38.88 -18.91 -21.43
CA THR A 174 -37.56 -18.91 -20.77
C THR A 174 -37.61 -18.20 -19.42
N LEU A 175 -38.32 -17.07 -19.32
CA LEU A 175 -38.59 -16.39 -18.04
C LEU A 175 -39.41 -17.26 -17.08
N GLY A 176 -40.49 -17.90 -17.55
CA GLY A 176 -41.28 -18.83 -16.73
C GLY A 176 -40.43 -19.98 -16.16
N ASN A 177 -39.59 -20.59 -17.00
CA ASN A 177 -38.68 -21.65 -16.58
C ASN A 177 -37.60 -21.16 -15.60
N MET A 178 -37.07 -19.94 -15.80
CA MET A 178 -36.05 -19.37 -14.92
C MET A 178 -36.60 -19.02 -13.53
N VAL A 179 -37.83 -18.49 -13.45
CA VAL A 179 -38.49 -18.15 -12.19
C VAL A 179 -39.14 -19.38 -11.54
N GLY A 180 -39.30 -20.48 -12.29
CA GLY A 180 -39.95 -21.71 -11.80
C GLY A 180 -41.47 -21.63 -11.73
N VAL A 181 -42.09 -20.79 -12.57
CA VAL A 181 -43.54 -20.62 -12.64
C VAL A 181 -44.11 -21.53 -13.72
N GLU A 182 -44.99 -22.44 -13.31
CA GLU A 182 -45.80 -23.23 -14.24
C GLU A 182 -47.13 -22.52 -14.54
N PHE A 183 -47.35 -22.18 -15.80
CA PHE A 183 -48.61 -21.59 -16.26
C PHE A 183 -49.72 -22.66 -16.23
N SER A 184 -50.69 -22.53 -15.33
CA SER A 184 -51.74 -23.53 -15.09
C SER A 184 -52.76 -23.63 -16.23
N ASP A 185 -53.17 -22.49 -16.78
CA ASP A 185 -54.25 -22.43 -17.76
C ASP A 185 -53.77 -22.60 -19.21
N PHE A 186 -52.53 -22.23 -19.49
CA PHE A 186 -51.99 -22.18 -20.84
C PHE A 186 -50.55 -22.68 -20.90
N LYS A 187 -50.24 -23.46 -21.94
CA LYS A 187 -48.89 -23.90 -22.27
C LYS A 187 -48.40 -23.11 -23.49
N ILE A 188 -47.24 -22.49 -23.33
CA ILE A 188 -46.55 -21.77 -24.41
C ILE A 188 -45.74 -22.77 -25.23
N VAL A 189 -45.87 -22.73 -26.55
CA VAL A 189 -45.12 -23.57 -27.48
C VAL A 189 -44.44 -22.66 -28.52
N PRO A 190 -43.18 -22.25 -28.30
CA PRO A 190 -42.45 -21.44 -29.26
C PRO A 190 -42.04 -22.29 -30.46
N LEU A 191 -42.41 -21.84 -31.65
CA LEU A 191 -42.12 -22.47 -32.94
C LEU A 191 -41.68 -21.40 -33.96
N GLY A 192 -40.84 -20.46 -33.52
CA GLY A 192 -40.46 -19.28 -34.32
C GLY A 192 -41.70 -18.49 -34.76
N SER A 193 -41.79 -18.16 -36.05
CA SER A 193 -42.92 -17.42 -36.63
C SER A 193 -44.28 -18.14 -36.56
N PHE A 194 -44.32 -19.42 -36.16
CA PHE A 194 -45.57 -20.20 -36.02
C PHE A 194 -45.86 -20.58 -34.57
N SER A 195 -45.39 -19.76 -33.63
CA SER A 195 -45.60 -19.98 -32.20
C SER A 195 -47.09 -20.06 -31.84
N LYS A 196 -47.40 -20.81 -30.76
CA LYS A 196 -48.79 -21.07 -30.35
C LYS A 196 -48.95 -21.20 -28.84
N MET A 197 -50.17 -20.95 -28.38
CA MET A 197 -50.63 -21.12 -27.01
C MET A 197 -51.63 -22.27 -26.96
N ILE A 198 -51.48 -23.19 -26.00
CA ILE A 198 -52.40 -24.31 -25.82
C ILE A 198 -53.09 -24.15 -24.48
N ARG A 199 -54.42 -24.05 -24.46
CA ARG A 199 -55.18 -24.04 -23.20
C ARG A 199 -55.28 -25.44 -22.63
N THR A 200 -55.00 -25.59 -21.34
CA THR A 200 -54.96 -26.88 -20.63
C THR A 200 -56.11 -27.05 -19.62
N SER A 201 -56.71 -25.96 -19.12
CA SER A 201 -57.66 -26.03 -17.99
C SER A 201 -59.03 -26.63 -18.29
N ASN A 202 -59.48 -26.66 -19.55
CA ASN A 202 -60.77 -27.21 -19.96
C ASN A 202 -60.63 -28.12 -21.20
N LEU A 203 -61.18 -27.71 -22.34
CA LEU A 203 -60.94 -28.35 -23.63
C LEU A 203 -59.59 -27.89 -24.18
N ARG A 204 -58.78 -28.83 -24.69
CA ARG A 204 -57.53 -28.50 -25.37
C ARG A 204 -57.84 -27.69 -26.62
N MET A 205 -57.57 -26.39 -26.57
CA MET A 205 -57.69 -25.47 -27.70
C MET A 205 -56.31 -24.90 -28.01
N GLU A 206 -56.00 -24.83 -29.30
CA GLU A 206 -54.75 -24.23 -29.79
C GLU A 206 -55.07 -22.85 -30.35
N TYR A 207 -54.36 -21.83 -29.84
CA TYR A 207 -54.44 -20.46 -30.30
C TYR A 207 -53.12 -20.08 -30.96
N CYS A 208 -53.20 -19.58 -32.19
CA CYS A 208 -52.01 -19.15 -32.93
C CYS A 208 -51.49 -17.82 -32.38
N LEU A 209 -50.17 -17.68 -32.23
CA LEU A 209 -49.49 -16.39 -32.00
C LEU A 209 -48.91 -15.83 -33.31
N HIS A 210 -49.54 -16.17 -34.43
CA HIS A 210 -49.18 -15.67 -35.74
C HIS A 210 -50.44 -15.29 -36.52
N GLY A 211 -50.34 -14.20 -37.29
CA GLY A 211 -51.40 -13.67 -38.13
C GLY A 211 -51.06 -13.72 -39.62
N SER A 212 -52.01 -13.29 -40.45
CA SER A 212 -51.86 -13.15 -41.89
C SER A 212 -52.84 -12.11 -42.42
N ASP A 213 -52.57 -11.51 -43.57
CA ASP A 213 -53.40 -10.45 -44.19
C ASP A 213 -54.86 -10.83 -44.44
N GLN A 214 -55.18 -12.13 -44.47
CA GLN A 214 -56.52 -12.64 -44.77
C GLN A 214 -57.41 -12.82 -43.52
N GLN A 215 -56.93 -12.48 -42.32
CA GLN A 215 -57.69 -12.70 -41.08
C GLN A 215 -58.49 -11.46 -40.67
N ASN A 216 -59.80 -11.63 -40.47
CA ASN A 216 -60.65 -10.63 -39.82
C ASN A 216 -60.20 -10.46 -38.35
N PHE A 217 -59.56 -9.32 -38.04
CA PHE A 217 -58.96 -9.07 -36.73
C PHE A 217 -59.93 -9.26 -35.57
N ALA A 218 -61.22 -8.91 -35.71
CA ALA A 218 -62.19 -8.94 -34.61
C ALA A 218 -62.45 -10.35 -34.02
N GLU A 219 -62.35 -11.42 -34.82
CA GLU A 219 -62.56 -12.81 -34.40
C GLU A 219 -61.32 -13.69 -34.64
N SER A 220 -60.15 -13.07 -34.81
CA SER A 220 -58.94 -13.83 -35.15
C SER A 220 -58.47 -14.71 -34.00
N HIS A 221 -58.11 -15.96 -34.32
CA HIS A 221 -57.39 -16.87 -33.44
C HIS A 221 -56.11 -16.24 -32.86
N PHE A 222 -55.53 -15.26 -33.57
CA PHE A 222 -54.41 -14.45 -33.12
C PHE A 222 -54.72 -13.61 -31.88
N ASN A 223 -55.88 -12.94 -31.84
CA ASN A 223 -56.27 -12.12 -30.68
C ASN A 223 -56.54 -12.98 -29.44
N LEU A 224 -57.12 -14.17 -29.62
CA LEU A 224 -57.27 -15.15 -28.54
C LEU A 224 -55.90 -15.66 -28.05
N GLY A 225 -54.96 -15.87 -28.96
CA GLY A 225 -53.57 -16.21 -28.65
C GLY A 225 -52.86 -15.11 -27.86
N LEU A 226 -52.99 -13.85 -28.29
CA LEU A 226 -52.46 -12.69 -27.57
C LEU A 226 -53.08 -12.54 -26.18
N GLY A 227 -54.40 -12.72 -26.04
CA GLY A 227 -55.08 -12.70 -24.74
C GLY A 227 -54.55 -13.77 -23.79
N ALA A 228 -54.31 -14.99 -24.30
CA ALA A 228 -53.68 -16.06 -23.54
C ALA A 228 -52.24 -15.70 -23.15
N TRP A 229 -51.44 -15.13 -24.07
CA TRP A 229 -50.06 -14.71 -23.80
C TRP A 229 -50.00 -13.60 -22.74
N ILE A 230 -50.87 -12.59 -22.83
CA ILE A 230 -50.98 -11.52 -21.82
C ILE A 230 -51.39 -12.10 -20.46
N THR A 231 -52.27 -13.10 -20.43
CA THR A 231 -52.66 -13.77 -19.18
C THR A 231 -51.45 -14.46 -18.54
N CYS A 232 -50.64 -15.18 -19.32
CA CYS A 232 -49.39 -15.77 -18.84
C CYS A 232 -48.39 -14.69 -18.36
N LEU A 233 -48.26 -13.60 -19.10
CA LEU A 233 -47.40 -12.49 -18.72
C LEU A 233 -47.88 -11.84 -17.42
N ALA A 234 -49.19 -11.65 -17.24
CA ALA A 234 -49.77 -11.15 -16.00
C ALA A 234 -49.52 -12.10 -14.81
N THR A 235 -49.62 -13.42 -15.01
CA THR A 235 -49.26 -14.38 -13.96
C THR A 235 -47.78 -14.35 -13.58
N LEU A 236 -46.90 -13.90 -14.49
CA LEU A 236 -45.48 -13.71 -14.21
C LEU A 236 -45.20 -12.35 -13.53
N LEU A 237 -45.93 -11.29 -13.90
CA LEU A 237 -45.76 -9.93 -13.38
C LEU A 237 -46.50 -9.63 -12.08
N LEU A 238 -47.52 -10.41 -11.73
CA LEU A 238 -48.21 -10.35 -10.44
C LEU A 238 -47.68 -11.49 -9.56
N PRO A 239 -46.50 -11.33 -8.93
CA PRO A 239 -46.02 -12.29 -7.94
C PRO A 239 -46.83 -12.07 -6.66
N ASP A 240 -48.07 -12.53 -6.61
CA ASP A 240 -48.87 -12.48 -5.40
C ASP A 240 -49.26 -13.89 -4.93
N LEU A 241 -48.80 -14.18 -3.70
CA LEU A 241 -49.44 -15.07 -2.70
C LEU A 241 -49.17 -16.58 -2.68
N ARG A 242 -48.11 -17.13 -3.29
CA ARG A 242 -47.70 -18.53 -2.98
C ARG A 242 -46.32 -18.73 -2.35
N ALA A 243 -45.36 -17.83 -2.57
CA ALA A 243 -44.01 -18.00 -2.01
C ALA A 243 -43.87 -17.58 -0.53
N VAL A 244 -44.86 -16.89 0.06
CA VAL A 244 -44.84 -16.46 1.49
C VAL A 244 -45.61 -17.45 2.41
N LEU A 245 -46.31 -18.44 1.84
CA LEU A 245 -47.08 -19.44 2.61
C LEU A 245 -46.35 -20.77 2.84
N VAL A 246 -45.06 -20.86 2.47
CA VAL A 246 -44.18 -21.97 2.85
C VAL A 246 -42.99 -21.37 3.61
N ALA A 247 -43.31 -20.82 4.79
CA ALA A 247 -42.37 -20.76 5.90
C ALA A 247 -42.40 -22.11 6.64
#